data_AF-A3VLG2-F1
#
_entry.id   AF-A3VLG2-F1
#
_cell.length_a   1.000
_cell.length_b   1.000
_cell.length_c   1.000
_cell.angle_alpha   90.00
_cell.angle_beta   90.00
_cell.angle_gamma   90.00
#
_symmetry.space_group_name_H-M   'P 1'
#
loop_
_entity.id
_entity.type
_entity.pdbx_description
1 polymer ?
#
loop_
_entity_poly.entity_id
_entity_poly.type
_entity_poly.pdbx_seq_one_letter_code
_entity_poly.pdbx_strand_id
1 'polypeptide(L)'
;MTKPRKTPSPTAIFLNHAISASGRTQKEIAEDAGFPKPNVISMMKLGATKVPIDRIPALAEALGADADEFLEIALREYHPEVFAVIAAGEIGLSDDELMLITIYRTAFAGSTLPMTQDVSELIAKIFRLIWLVQFEASANG
;
A
#
# COMPACT_ATOMS: atom_id res chain seq x y z
N MET A 1 12.95 39.65 -2.90
CA MET A 1 12.74 38.41 -2.13
C MET A 1 12.17 37.37 -3.07
N THR A 2 12.97 36.42 -3.52
CA THR A 2 12.58 35.31 -4.39
C THR A 2 11.82 34.27 -3.56
N LYS A 3 10.59 33.93 -3.97
CA LYS A 3 9.77 32.88 -3.35
C LYS A 3 10.59 31.57 -3.33
N PRO A 4 10.68 30.83 -2.21
CA PRO A 4 11.41 29.56 -2.19
C PRO A 4 10.81 28.62 -3.25
N ARG A 5 11.66 27.97 -4.05
CA ARG A 5 11.20 26.95 -5.03
C ARG A 5 10.51 25.84 -4.23
N LYS A 6 9.22 25.64 -4.48
CA LYS A 6 8.45 24.54 -3.90
C LYS A 6 9.06 23.24 -4.41
N THR A 7 9.47 22.34 -3.51
CA THR A 7 9.92 20.99 -3.89
C THR A 7 8.85 20.35 -4.77
N PRO A 8 9.22 19.70 -5.90
CA PRO A 8 8.25 19.01 -6.75
C PRO A 8 7.51 17.94 -5.94
N SER A 9 6.18 17.89 -6.04
CA SER A 9 5.35 16.89 -5.38
C SER A 9 5.57 15.51 -6.05
N PRO A 10 6.10 14.50 -5.33
CA PRO A 10 6.24 13.14 -5.88
C PRO A 10 4.91 12.57 -6.38
N THR A 11 3.82 12.81 -5.67
CA THR A 11 2.47 12.37 -6.08
C THR A 11 2.02 13.02 -7.38
N ALA A 12 2.28 14.33 -7.54
CA ALA A 12 1.95 15.03 -8.78
C ALA A 12 2.81 14.54 -9.96
N ILE A 13 4.09 14.22 -9.71
CA ILE A 13 5.00 13.64 -10.72
C ILE A 13 4.48 12.27 -11.17
N PHE A 14 4.14 11.39 -10.22
CA PHE A 14 3.57 10.08 -10.52
C PHE A 14 2.30 10.22 -11.35
N LEU A 15 1.35 11.06 -10.91
CA LEU A 15 0.12 11.30 -11.65
C LEU A 15 0.40 11.80 -13.07
N ASN A 16 1.33 12.75 -13.24
CA ASN A 16 1.68 13.28 -14.56
C ASN A 16 2.26 12.19 -15.48
N HIS A 17 3.09 11.29 -14.93
CA HIS A 17 3.63 10.15 -15.68
C HIS A 17 2.52 9.17 -16.07
N ALA A 18 1.64 8.80 -15.13
CA ALA A 18 0.51 7.92 -15.38
C ALA A 18 -0.45 8.49 -16.44
N ILE A 19 -0.77 9.78 -16.38
CA ILE A 19 -1.55 10.47 -17.42
C ILE A 19 -0.87 10.35 -18.79
N SER A 20 0.44 10.61 -18.85
CA SER A 20 1.18 10.57 -20.11
C SER A 20 1.26 9.15 -20.69
N ALA A 21 1.38 8.13 -19.83
CA ALA A 21 1.40 6.73 -20.23
C ALA A 21 0.03 6.21 -20.69
N SER A 22 -1.06 6.69 -20.09
CA SER A 22 -2.42 6.21 -20.38
C SER A 22 -2.94 6.59 -21.77
N GLY A 23 -2.42 7.67 -22.37
CA GLY A 23 -2.94 8.24 -23.62
C GLY A 23 -4.34 8.87 -23.50
N ARG A 24 -4.91 8.92 -22.29
CA ARG A 24 -6.28 9.42 -22.05
C ARG A 24 -6.32 10.93 -21.93
N THR A 25 -7.44 11.52 -22.34
CA THR A 25 -7.70 12.94 -22.14
C THR A 25 -8.05 13.22 -20.68
N GLN A 26 -7.78 14.44 -20.22
CA GLN A 26 -8.15 14.86 -18.87
C GLN A 26 -9.66 14.82 -18.63
N LYS A 27 -10.47 14.95 -19.69
CA LYS A 27 -11.92 14.85 -19.61
C LYS A 27 -12.35 13.42 -19.28
N GLU A 28 -11.85 12.44 -20.02
CA GLU A 28 -12.11 11.02 -19.77
C GLU A 28 -11.63 10.60 -18.37
N ILE A 29 -10.43 11.01 -17.98
CA ILE A 29 -9.89 10.72 -16.64
C ILE A 29 -10.79 11.31 -15.54
N ALA A 30 -11.26 12.54 -15.73
CA ALA A 30 -12.12 13.19 -14.75
C ALA A 30 -13.50 12.52 -14.65
N GLU A 31 -14.09 12.15 -15.78
CA GLU A 31 -15.36 11.44 -15.83
C GLU A 31 -15.27 10.08 -15.10
N ASP A 32 -14.25 9.28 -15.41
CA ASP A 32 -14.06 7.95 -14.82
C ASP A 32 -13.68 8.00 -13.34
N ALA A 33 -12.80 8.93 -12.94
CA ALA A 33 -12.39 9.07 -11.55
C ALA A 33 -13.39 9.86 -10.67
N GLY A 34 -14.52 10.30 -11.24
CA GLY A 34 -15.60 10.96 -10.52
C GLY A 34 -15.31 12.42 -10.14
N PHE A 35 -14.50 13.12 -10.94
CA PHE A 35 -14.24 14.54 -10.80
C PHE A 35 -15.22 15.38 -11.64
N PRO A 36 -15.87 16.40 -11.05
CA PRO A 36 -16.88 17.19 -11.76
C PRO A 36 -16.31 18.08 -12.87
N LYS A 37 -15.00 18.34 -12.86
CA LYS A 37 -14.35 19.34 -13.71
C LYS A 37 -12.98 18.84 -14.20
N PRO A 38 -12.75 18.64 -15.52
CA PRO A 38 -11.49 18.10 -16.06
C PRO A 38 -10.22 18.88 -15.68
N ASN A 39 -10.36 20.19 -15.49
CA ASN A 39 -9.28 21.09 -15.09
C ASN A 39 -8.68 20.77 -13.70
N VAL A 40 -9.38 20.01 -12.84
CA VAL A 40 -8.77 19.53 -11.59
C VAL A 40 -7.60 18.57 -11.85
N ILE A 41 -7.66 17.76 -12.91
CA ILE A 41 -6.58 16.86 -13.31
C ILE A 41 -5.32 17.66 -13.66
N SER A 42 -5.47 18.77 -14.39
CA SER A 42 -4.37 19.72 -14.66
C SER A 42 -3.79 20.31 -13.39
N MET A 43 -4.63 20.74 -12.44
CA MET A 43 -4.16 21.33 -11.18
C MET A 43 -3.39 20.31 -10.33
N MET A 44 -3.84 19.05 -10.31
CA MET A 44 -3.18 17.99 -9.56
C MET A 44 -1.83 17.61 -10.16
N LYS A 45 -1.74 17.38 -11.48
CA LYS A 45 -0.46 16.98 -12.12
C LYS A 45 0.61 18.08 -12.08
N LEU A 46 0.19 19.35 -11.95
CA LEU A 46 1.09 20.50 -11.76
C LEU A 46 1.45 20.74 -10.28
N GLY A 47 0.90 19.97 -9.34
CA GLY A 47 1.11 20.15 -7.90
C GLY A 47 0.47 21.43 -7.33
N ALA A 48 -0.46 22.04 -8.06
CA ALA A 48 -1.23 23.20 -7.61
C ALA A 48 -2.32 22.79 -6.60
N THR A 49 -2.80 21.55 -6.68
CA THR A 49 -3.73 20.94 -5.72
C THR A 49 -3.27 19.53 -5.40
N LYS A 50 -3.47 19.06 -4.16
CA LYS A 50 -3.14 17.68 -3.78
C LYS A 50 -4.04 16.70 -4.53
N VAL A 51 -3.51 15.52 -4.82
CA VAL A 51 -4.35 14.38 -5.22
C VAL A 51 -5.14 13.91 -3.99
N PRO A 52 -6.48 13.85 -4.04
CA PRO A 52 -7.27 13.29 -2.95
C PRO A 52 -6.98 11.80 -2.80
N ILE A 53 -6.60 11.37 -1.60
CA ILE A 53 -6.22 9.96 -1.33
C ILE A 53 -7.38 9.01 -1.59
N ASP A 54 -8.61 9.43 -1.25
CA ASP A 54 -9.85 8.69 -1.51
C ASP A 54 -10.14 8.50 -3.01
N ARG A 55 -9.49 9.27 -3.88
CA ARG A 55 -9.65 9.19 -5.34
C ARG A 55 -8.53 8.42 -6.03
N ILE A 56 -7.48 8.02 -5.31
CA ILE A 56 -6.36 7.27 -5.88
C ILE A 56 -6.82 5.96 -6.54
N PRO A 57 -7.70 5.14 -5.94
CA PRO A 57 -8.14 3.91 -6.60
C PRO A 57 -8.81 4.16 -7.96
N ALA A 58 -9.74 5.13 -8.03
CA ALA A 58 -10.44 5.45 -9.26
C ALA A 58 -9.52 6.11 -10.31
N LEU A 59 -8.55 6.91 -9.87
CA LEU A 59 -7.51 7.47 -10.74
C LEU A 59 -6.59 6.38 -11.29
N ALA A 60 -6.16 5.45 -10.45
CA ALA A 60 -5.30 4.34 -10.85
C ALA A 60 -5.99 3.44 -11.87
N GLU A 61 -7.26 3.09 -11.63
CA GLU A 61 -8.10 2.35 -12.58
C GLU A 61 -8.24 3.11 -13.91
N ALA A 62 -8.62 4.39 -13.86
CA ALA A 62 -8.76 5.20 -15.06
C ALA A 62 -7.46 5.32 -15.85
N LEU A 63 -6.30 5.31 -15.20
CA LEU A 63 -4.99 5.50 -15.83
C LEU A 63 -4.29 4.19 -16.18
N GLY A 64 -4.81 3.03 -15.74
CA GLY A 64 -4.11 1.75 -15.81
C GLY A 64 -2.79 1.75 -15.01
N ALA A 65 -2.76 2.47 -13.89
CA ALA A 65 -1.58 2.59 -13.03
C ALA A 65 -1.69 1.68 -11.80
N ASP A 66 -0.54 1.38 -11.19
CA ASP A 66 -0.48 0.64 -9.92
C ASP A 66 -1.08 1.50 -8.78
N ALA A 67 -2.17 1.02 -8.19
CA ALA A 67 -2.88 1.74 -7.13
C ALA A 67 -2.12 1.74 -5.80
N ASP A 68 -1.38 0.67 -5.50
CA ASP A 68 -0.63 0.52 -4.25
C ASP A 68 0.59 1.43 -4.27
N GLU A 69 1.33 1.47 -5.39
CA GLU A 69 2.45 2.39 -5.59
C GLU A 69 1.97 3.85 -5.50
N PHE A 70 0.85 4.17 -6.17
CA PHE A 70 0.31 5.53 -6.16
C PHE A 70 -0.12 5.96 -4.75
N LEU A 71 -0.81 5.08 -4.04
CA LEU A 71 -1.26 5.32 -2.67
C LEU A 71 -0.08 5.47 -1.70
N GLU A 72 0.93 4.60 -1.81
CA GLU A 72 2.15 4.68 -1.01
C GLU A 72 2.85 6.03 -1.19
N ILE A 73 3.06 6.47 -2.44
CA ILE A 73 3.70 7.76 -2.74
C ILE A 73 2.90 8.91 -2.10
N ALA A 74 1.57 8.89 -2.25
CA ALA A 74 0.69 9.92 -1.69
C ALA A 74 0.68 9.94 -0.17
N LEU A 75 0.66 8.78 0.49
CA LEU A 75 0.70 8.69 1.95
C LEU A 75 2.04 9.13 2.51
N ARG A 76 3.16 8.72 1.90
CA ARG A 76 4.51 9.19 2.28
C ARG A 76 4.65 10.69 2.17
N GLU A 77 4.04 11.31 1.16
CA GLU A 77 4.11 12.77 0.95
C GLU A 77 3.15 13.54 1.87
N TYR A 78 1.90 13.10 1.99
CA TYR A 78 0.84 13.88 2.62
C TYR A 78 0.59 13.55 4.09
N HIS A 79 0.87 12.31 4.50
CA HIS A 79 0.59 11.77 5.84
C HIS A 79 1.68 10.77 6.29
N PRO A 80 2.95 11.22 6.42
CA PRO A 80 4.07 10.32 6.72
C PRO A 80 3.90 9.56 8.04
N GLU A 81 3.25 10.15 9.05
CA GLU A 81 2.97 9.48 10.32
C GLU A 81 1.93 8.37 10.18
N VAL A 82 0.90 8.58 9.35
CA VAL A 82 -0.11 7.54 9.04
C VAL A 82 0.53 6.42 8.24
N PHE A 83 1.35 6.77 7.25
CA PHE A 83 2.11 5.79 6.47
C PHE A 83 3.01 4.93 7.36
N ALA A 84 3.68 5.52 8.35
CA ALA A 84 4.54 4.78 9.27
C ALA A 84 3.78 3.70 10.07
N VAL A 85 2.54 4.00 10.52
CA VAL A 85 1.68 3.03 11.22
C VAL A 85 1.27 1.90 10.28
N ILE A 86 0.89 2.21 9.04
CA ILE A 86 0.50 1.21 8.04
C ILE A 86 1.70 0.32 7.66
N ALA A 87 2.85 0.94 7.39
CA ALA A 87 4.07 0.27 6.94
C ALA A 87 4.69 -0.64 8.02
N ALA A 88 4.35 -0.47 9.29
CA ALA A 88 4.72 -1.43 10.34
C ALA A 88 4.09 -2.82 10.11
N GLY A 89 2.98 -2.87 9.36
CA GLY A 89 2.29 -4.11 8.99
C GLY A 89 1.49 -4.71 10.14
N GLU A 90 1.11 -3.92 11.13
CA GLU A 90 0.45 -4.38 12.36
C GLU A 90 -1.09 -4.27 12.29
N ILE A 91 -1.61 -3.50 11.33
CA ILE A 91 -3.05 -3.27 11.18
C ILE A 91 -3.74 -4.55 10.68
N GLY A 92 -4.75 -5.01 11.43
CA GLY A 92 -5.59 -6.14 11.03
C GLY A 92 -5.07 -7.51 11.44
N LEU A 93 -3.96 -7.57 12.18
CA LEU A 93 -3.43 -8.80 12.75
C LEU A 93 -3.92 -8.98 14.19
N SER A 94 -4.27 -10.21 14.55
CA SER A 94 -4.50 -10.62 15.93
C SER A 94 -3.20 -10.65 16.74
N ASP A 95 -3.31 -10.66 18.08
CA ASP A 95 -2.16 -10.76 18.98
C ASP A 95 -1.30 -12.01 18.69
N ASP A 96 -1.94 -13.13 18.34
CA ASP A 96 -1.25 -14.38 18.00
C ASP A 96 -0.50 -14.27 16.66
N GLU A 97 -1.09 -13.63 15.65
CA GLU A 97 -0.43 -13.39 14.36
C GLU A 97 0.75 -12.43 14.50
N LEU A 98 0.61 -11.38 15.33
CA LEU A 98 1.71 -10.48 15.68
C LEU A 98 2.83 -11.22 16.41
N MET A 99 2.49 -12.15 17.30
CA MET A 99 3.48 -12.99 17.97
C MET A 99 4.24 -13.87 16.97
N LEU A 100 3.57 -14.47 15.98
CA LEU A 100 4.23 -15.23 14.92
C LEU A 100 5.19 -14.38 14.08
N ILE A 101 4.78 -13.17 13.71
CA ILE A 101 5.64 -12.22 12.99
C ILE A 101 6.85 -11.82 13.84
N THR A 102 6.64 -11.58 15.14
CA THR A 102 7.70 -11.28 16.09
C THR A 102 8.70 -12.43 16.17
N ILE A 103 8.22 -13.67 16.37
CA ILE A 103 9.06 -14.88 16.41
C ILE A 103 9.87 -15.00 15.11
N TYR A 104 9.23 -14.81 13.95
CA TYR A 104 9.89 -14.84 12.66
C TYR A 104 10.99 -13.76 12.56
N ARG A 105 10.66 -12.49 12.84
CA ARG A 105 11.62 -11.37 12.77
C ARG A 105 12.80 -11.56 13.72
N THR A 106 12.57 -12.08 14.92
CA THR A 106 13.62 -12.37 15.90
C THR A 106 14.49 -13.56 15.49
N ALA A 107 13.89 -14.63 14.98
CA ALA A 107 14.62 -15.83 14.57
C ALA A 107 15.61 -15.56 13.44
N PHE A 108 15.29 -14.62 12.55
CA PHE A 108 16.13 -14.31 11.39
C PHE A 108 16.95 -13.02 11.51
N ALA A 109 16.71 -12.16 12.51
CA ALA A 109 17.58 -11.05 12.97
C ALA A 109 18.34 -10.26 11.88
N GLY A 110 17.67 -9.96 10.75
CA GLY A 110 18.24 -9.22 9.60
C GLY A 110 18.49 -10.06 8.34
N SER A 111 18.36 -11.39 8.46
CA SER A 111 18.25 -12.31 7.32
C SER A 111 16.79 -12.46 6.93
N THR A 112 16.51 -12.77 5.67
CA THR A 112 15.18 -13.19 5.23
C THR A 112 15.18 -14.68 5.02
N LEU A 113 14.13 -15.37 5.46
CA LEU A 113 13.85 -16.72 4.99
C LEU A 113 13.06 -16.57 3.69
N PRO A 114 13.57 -17.03 2.53
CA PRO A 114 12.76 -17.11 1.35
C PRO A 114 11.60 -18.06 1.63
N MET A 115 10.36 -17.54 1.59
CA MET A 115 9.14 -18.35 1.72
C MET A 115 8.91 -19.15 0.43
N THR A 116 9.80 -20.11 0.17
CA THR A 116 9.64 -21.07 -0.92
C THR A 116 8.45 -21.98 -0.64
N GLN A 117 7.99 -22.70 -1.67
CA GLN A 117 6.88 -23.64 -1.52
C GLN A 117 7.17 -24.68 -0.42
N ASP A 118 8.34 -25.32 -0.45
CA ASP A 118 8.74 -26.32 0.56
C ASP A 118 8.72 -25.77 1.99
N VAL A 119 9.20 -24.53 2.19
CA VAL A 119 9.19 -23.85 3.49
C VAL A 119 7.75 -23.60 3.94
N SER A 120 6.89 -23.09 3.05
CA SER A 120 5.49 -22.81 3.37
C SER A 120 4.72 -24.09 3.73
N GLU A 121 4.97 -25.19 3.02
CA GLU A 121 4.36 -26.49 3.29
C GLU A 121 4.81 -27.05 4.64
N LEU A 122 6.09 -26.89 4.98
CA LEU A 122 6.63 -27.31 6.27
C LEU A 122 5.99 -26.53 7.42
N ILE A 123 5.92 -25.20 7.31
CA ILE A 123 5.26 -24.34 8.31
C ILE A 123 3.78 -24.74 8.47
N ALA A 124 3.07 -24.95 7.37
CA ALA A 124 1.67 -25.39 7.40
C ALA A 124 1.48 -26.77 8.04
N LYS A 125 2.44 -27.70 7.88
CA LYS A 125 2.43 -29.00 8.57
C LYS A 125 2.67 -28.84 10.07
N ILE A 126 3.58 -27.96 10.48
CA ILE A 126 3.85 -27.65 11.88
C ILE A 126 2.60 -27.09 12.57
N PHE A 127 1.93 -26.10 11.97
CA PHE A 127 0.71 -25.55 12.54
C PHE A 127 -0.41 -26.60 12.65
N ARG A 128 -0.56 -27.47 11.65
CA ARG A 128 -1.52 -28.58 11.72
C ARG A 128 -1.20 -29.57 12.84
N LEU A 129 0.07 -29.89 13.06
CA LEU A 129 0.50 -30.76 14.14
C LEU A 129 0.24 -30.12 15.52
N ILE A 130 0.58 -28.84 15.69
CA ILE A 130 0.31 -28.09 16.93
C ILE A 130 -1.19 -28.12 17.24
N TRP A 131 -2.02 -27.86 16.22
CA TRP A 131 -3.47 -27.90 16.35
C TRP A 131 -3.96 -29.27 16.83
N LEU A 132 -3.46 -30.36 16.22
CA LEU A 132 -3.86 -31.73 16.58
C LEU A 132 -3.49 -32.09 18.03
N VAL A 133 -2.28 -31.72 18.46
CA VAL A 133 -1.82 -31.96 19.85
C VAL A 133 -2.65 -31.19 20.88
N GLN A 134 -2.96 -29.92 20.60
CA GLN A 134 -3.74 -29.08 21.52
C GLN A 134 -5.22 -29.49 21.58
N PHE A 135 -5.78 -30.00 20.47
CA PHE A 135 -7.17 -30.43 20.40
C PHE A 135 -7.39 -31.80 21.06
N GLU A 136 -6.50 -32.77 20.87
CA GLU A 136 -6.56 -34.08 21.55
C GLU A 136 -6.38 -33.96 23.07
N ALA A 137 -5.59 -32.99 23.54
CA ALA A 137 -5.43 -32.69 24.96
C ALA A 137 -6.71 -32.08 25.59
N SER A 138 -7.52 -31.37 24.79
CA SER A 138 -8.78 -30.74 25.25
C SER A 138 -9.98 -31.69 25.22
N ALA A 139 -9.92 -32.79 24.47
CA ALA A 139 -10.99 -33.79 24.39
C ALA A 139 -10.92 -34.88 25.48
N ASN A 140 -9.78 -34.98 26.17
CA ASN A 140 -9.49 -36.01 27.19
C ASN A 140 -9.39 -35.46 28.62
N GLY A 141 -9.75 -34.19 28.86
CA GLY A 141 -9.80 -33.53 30.17
C GLY A 141 -11.18 -32.98 30.46
#